data_AF-A0A7V3ZXP9-F1
#
_entry.id   AF-A0A7V3ZXP9-F1
#
_cell.length_a   1.000
_cell.length_b   1.000
_cell.length_c   1.000
_cell.angle_alpha   90.00
_cell.angle_beta   90.00
_cell.angle_gamma   90.00
#
_symmetry.space_group_name_H-M   'P 1'
#
loop_
_entity.id
_entity.type
_entity.pdbx_description
1 polymer ?
#
loop_
_entity_poly.entity_id
_entity_poly.type
_entity_poly.pdbx_seq_one_letter_code
_entity_poly.pdbx_strand_id
1 'polypeptide(L)'
;MKLFKNGNYFSSRSRDYSWKEGKYFRYFKHGIWVLAILLMICSLFRKPDLYEKPGSKMTFAPDVKSDMKKYSLSVPLYSKPDKGSEILKSYTNVDEYFIFLERFKGQWIRVVDQDGDTGWISSYLLRFVPGR
;
A
#
# COMPACT_ATOMS: atom_id res chain seq x y z
N MET A 1 -75.73 -37.94 40.33
CA MET A 1 -75.21 -36.71 39.68
C MET A 1 -73.99 -36.23 40.47
N LYS A 2 -72.78 -36.45 39.94
CA LYS A 2 -71.52 -35.97 40.54
C LYS A 2 -70.74 -35.24 39.46
N LEU A 3 -70.58 -33.93 39.67
CA LEU A 3 -69.77 -33.02 38.86
C LEU A 3 -68.30 -33.36 39.08
N PHE A 4 -67.58 -33.77 38.04
CA PHE A 4 -66.13 -33.83 38.06
C PHE A 4 -65.55 -32.61 37.34
N LYS A 5 -64.80 -31.83 38.12
CA LYS A 5 -64.01 -30.67 37.70
C LYS A 5 -63.01 -31.09 36.63
N ASN A 6 -63.15 -30.56 35.41
CA ASN A 6 -62.08 -30.61 34.42
C ASN A 6 -61.03 -29.54 34.77
N GLY A 7 -59.95 -30.00 35.40
CA GLY A 7 -58.75 -29.22 35.64
C GLY A 7 -57.88 -29.14 34.38
N ASN A 8 -57.28 -27.97 34.22
CA ASN A 8 -56.37 -27.55 33.17
C ASN A 8 -55.24 -28.54 32.87
N TYR A 9 -55.08 -28.94 31.61
CA TYR A 9 -53.84 -29.55 31.11
C TYR A 9 -53.56 -29.10 29.67
N PHE A 10 -53.02 -27.89 29.50
CA PHE A 10 -52.17 -27.58 28.35
C PHE A 10 -50.90 -26.93 28.88
N SER A 11 -49.96 -27.79 29.29
CA SER A 11 -48.60 -27.38 29.60
C SER A 11 -47.89 -27.01 28.29
N SER A 12 -47.63 -25.73 28.06
CA SER A 12 -46.68 -25.27 27.05
C SER A 12 -45.27 -25.70 27.47
N ARG A 13 -44.83 -26.87 27.01
CA ARG A 13 -43.44 -27.31 27.17
C ARG A 13 -42.59 -26.58 26.14
N SER A 14 -42.05 -25.42 26.51
CA SER A 14 -40.96 -24.78 25.77
C SER A 14 -39.77 -25.71 25.79
N ARG A 15 -39.48 -26.35 24.64
CA ARG A 15 -38.24 -27.10 24.45
C ARG A 15 -37.12 -26.08 24.29
N ASP A 16 -36.40 -25.83 25.38
CA ASP A 16 -35.11 -25.15 25.33
C ASP A 16 -34.12 -26.04 24.57
N TYR A 17 -33.88 -25.71 23.30
CA TYR A 17 -32.75 -26.26 22.55
C TYR A 17 -31.47 -25.61 23.05
N SER A 18 -30.96 -26.07 24.20
CA SER A 18 -29.59 -25.78 24.63
C SER A 18 -28.62 -26.55 23.72
N TRP A 19 -28.31 -25.98 22.56
CA TRP A 19 -27.25 -26.48 21.69
C TRP A 19 -25.91 -26.28 22.40
N LYS A 20 -25.39 -27.35 23.02
CA LYS A 20 -23.98 -27.37 23.44
C LYS A 20 -23.13 -27.31 22.18
N GLU A 21 -22.51 -26.15 21.93
CA GLU A 21 -21.59 -25.97 20.82
C GLU A 21 -20.48 -27.03 20.90
N GLY A 22 -20.52 -27.98 19.96
CA GLY A 22 -19.50 -29.02 19.85
C GLY A 22 -18.11 -28.40 19.71
N LYS A 23 -17.11 -29.02 20.33
CA LYS A 23 -15.72 -28.54 20.33
C LYS A 23 -15.21 -28.18 18.92
N TYR A 24 -15.64 -28.94 17.91
CA TYR A 24 -15.34 -28.73 16.48
C TYR A 24 -15.93 -27.45 15.90
N PHE A 25 -17.12 -27.02 16.33
CA PHE A 25 -17.75 -25.79 15.86
C PHE A 25 -17.02 -24.53 16.38
N ARG A 26 -16.46 -24.60 17.60
CA ARG A 26 -15.56 -23.56 18.12
C ARG A 26 -14.27 -23.43 17.29
N TYR A 27 -13.63 -24.54 16.95
CA TYR A 27 -12.44 -24.51 16.09
C TYR A 27 -12.74 -24.00 14.68
N PHE A 28 -13.90 -24.32 14.12
CA PHE A 28 -14.35 -23.78 12.83
C PHE A 28 -14.50 -22.26 12.87
N LYS A 29 -15.13 -21.71 13.92
CA LYS A 29 -15.22 -20.25 14.13
C LYS A 29 -13.85 -19.59 14.24
N HIS A 30 -12.94 -20.15 15.03
CA HIS A 30 -11.57 -19.63 15.14
C HIS A 30 -10.80 -19.72 13.80
N GLY A 31 -11.00 -20.79 13.03
CA GLY A 31 -10.42 -20.93 11.69
C GLY A 31 -10.89 -19.84 10.73
N ILE A 32 -12.18 -19.48 10.76
CA ILE A 32 -12.72 -18.37 9.97
C ILE A 32 -12.09 -17.04 10.40
N TRP A 33 -11.96 -16.78 11.71
CA TRP A 33 -11.32 -15.56 12.21
C TRP A 33 -9.85 -15.46 11.82
N VAL A 34 -9.10 -16.55 11.92
CA VAL A 34 -7.69 -16.59 11.49
C VAL A 34 -7.57 -16.38 9.98
N LEU A 35 -8.43 -17.02 9.17
CA LEU A 35 -8.46 -16.81 7.73
C LEU A 35 -8.79 -15.36 7.37
N ALA A 36 -9.75 -14.74 8.06
CA ALA A 36 -10.11 -13.34 7.85
C ALA A 36 -8.96 -12.38 8.20
N ILE A 37 -8.27 -12.61 9.32
CA ILE A 37 -7.09 -11.83 9.72
C ILE A 37 -5.95 -12.03 8.72
N LEU A 38 -5.72 -13.25 8.25
CA LEU A 38 -4.68 -13.55 7.26
C LEU A 38 -4.99 -12.90 5.91
N LEU A 39 -6.25 -12.90 5.47
CA LEU A 39 -6.69 -12.17 4.28
C LEU A 39 -6.57 -10.65 4.46
N MET A 40 -6.86 -10.12 5.65
CA MET A 40 -6.69 -8.69 5.97
C MET A 40 -5.21 -8.29 5.94
N ILE A 41 -4.31 -9.11 6.50
CA ILE A 41 -2.86 -8.91 6.45
C ILE A 41 -2.36 -8.99 5.00
N CYS A 42 -2.80 -9.97 4.21
CA CYS A 42 -2.48 -10.06 2.79
C CYS A 42 -2.95 -8.82 2.01
N SER A 43 -4.07 -8.19 2.39
CA SER A 43 -4.56 -6.97 1.76
C SER A 43 -3.71 -5.73 2.08
N LEU A 44 -2.98 -5.72 3.21
CA LEU A 44 -2.03 -4.66 3.55
C LEU A 44 -0.77 -4.72 2.68
N PHE A 45 -0.47 -5.87 2.06
CA PHE A 45 0.56 -6.02 1.03
C PHE A 45 0.04 -5.67 -0.38
N ARG A 46 -0.93 -4.76 -0.50
CA ARG A 46 -1.33 -4.18 -1.79
C ARG A 46 -0.15 -3.41 -2.38
N LYS A 47 0.51 -4.10 -3.33
CA LYS A 47 1.56 -3.68 -4.27
C LYS A 47 1.64 -2.16 -4.51
N PRO A 48 2.81 -1.52 -4.32
CA PRO A 48 3.08 -0.19 -4.87
C PRO A 48 3.50 -0.26 -6.34
N ASP A 49 2.91 -1.12 -7.18
CA ASP A 49 3.43 -1.38 -8.54
C ASP A 49 2.63 -0.68 -9.65
N LEU A 50 1.52 -0.03 -9.34
CA LEU A 50 0.59 0.48 -10.36
C LEU A 50 1.04 1.77 -11.06
N TYR A 51 2.11 2.42 -10.59
CA TYR A 51 2.59 3.70 -11.14
C TYR A 51 3.96 3.62 -11.82
N GLU A 52 4.68 2.51 -11.71
CA GLU A 52 6.06 2.39 -12.21
C GLU A 52 6.13 1.83 -13.63
N LYS A 53 5.43 2.48 -14.57
CA LYS A 53 5.57 2.10 -15.98
C LYS A 53 6.81 2.80 -16.56
N PRO A 54 7.77 2.06 -17.14
CA PRO A 54 8.85 2.66 -17.93
C PRO A 54 8.26 3.63 -18.96
N GLY A 55 8.90 4.79 -19.14
CA GLY A 55 8.39 5.88 -19.97
C GLY A 55 7.49 6.88 -19.24
N SER A 56 7.13 6.63 -17.97
CA SER A 56 6.31 7.57 -17.20
C SER A 56 7.08 8.84 -16.85
N LYS A 57 6.40 9.98 -16.95
CA LYS A 57 6.97 11.28 -16.59
C LYS A 57 7.04 11.43 -15.06
N MET A 58 8.20 11.84 -14.57
CA MET A 58 8.47 12.18 -13.19
C MET A 58 8.91 13.64 -13.07
N THR A 59 8.67 14.24 -11.92
CA THR A 59 9.17 15.57 -11.56
C THR A 59 9.66 15.54 -10.11
N PHE A 60 10.36 16.59 -9.68
CA PHE A 60 10.70 16.72 -8.27
C PHE A 60 9.46 16.73 -7.38
N ALA A 61 9.57 16.07 -6.24
CA ALA A 61 8.52 16.05 -5.23
C ALA A 61 8.22 17.48 -4.73
N PRO A 62 6.96 17.82 -4.38
CA PRO A 62 6.59 19.21 -4.02
C PRO A 62 7.39 19.80 -2.86
N ASP A 63 7.68 18.98 -1.85
CA ASP A 63 8.57 19.28 -0.72
C ASP A 63 10.00 19.58 -1.20
N VAL A 64 10.54 18.73 -2.07
CA VAL A 64 11.87 18.92 -2.67
C VAL A 64 11.92 20.20 -3.49
N LYS A 65 10.89 20.51 -4.29
CA LYS A 65 10.80 21.77 -5.04
C LYS A 65 10.83 22.99 -4.12
N SER A 66 10.12 22.93 -3.00
CA SER A 66 10.14 23.99 -1.98
C SER A 66 11.54 24.16 -1.38
N ASP A 67 12.19 23.07 -1.01
CA ASP A 67 13.53 23.11 -0.41
C ASP A 67 14.61 23.56 -1.38
N MET A 68 14.54 23.14 -2.66
CA MET A 68 15.40 23.63 -3.73
C MET A 68 15.29 25.14 -3.90
N LYS A 69 14.06 25.69 -3.91
CA LYS A 69 13.85 27.15 -3.98
C LYS A 69 14.37 27.87 -2.74
N LYS A 70 14.07 27.32 -1.55
CA LYS A 70 14.34 27.98 -0.27
C LYS A 70 15.83 28.02 0.06
N TYR A 71 16.55 26.94 -0.19
CA TYR A 71 17.95 26.78 0.18
C TYR A 71 18.89 26.73 -1.02
N SER A 72 18.40 27.01 -2.23
CA SER A 72 19.17 26.94 -3.48
C SER A 72 19.89 25.60 -3.67
N LEU A 73 19.23 24.50 -3.29
CA LEU A 73 19.79 23.15 -3.39
C LEU A 73 19.82 22.68 -4.84
N SER A 74 20.85 21.91 -5.16
CA SER A 74 20.93 21.16 -6.41
C SER A 74 20.69 19.67 -6.16
N VAL A 75 20.09 19.00 -7.13
CA VAL A 75 19.89 17.54 -7.10
C VAL A 75 20.86 16.86 -8.07
N PRO A 76 21.77 16.00 -7.58
CA PRO A 76 22.73 15.30 -8.42
C PRO A 76 22.11 14.10 -9.16
N LEU A 77 22.54 13.92 -10.41
CA LEU A 77 22.39 12.72 -11.22
C LEU A 77 23.67 11.87 -11.09
N TYR A 78 23.53 10.64 -10.65
CA TYR A 78 24.66 9.76 -10.39
C TYR A 78 24.88 8.76 -11.54
N SER A 79 26.13 8.36 -11.76
CA SER A 79 26.47 7.33 -12.74
C SER A 79 26.06 5.91 -12.29
N LYS A 80 26.01 5.68 -10.97
CA LYS A 80 25.61 4.41 -10.35
C LYS A 80 24.56 4.67 -9.25
N PRO A 81 23.77 3.66 -8.84
CA PRO A 81 22.83 3.78 -7.73
C PRO A 81 23.56 3.77 -6.38
N ASP A 82 24.47 4.73 -6.19
CA ASP A 82 25.30 4.91 -5.01
C ASP A 82 25.62 6.40 -4.81
N LYS A 83 25.52 6.87 -3.56
CA LYS A 83 25.77 8.26 -3.17
C LYS A 83 27.24 8.65 -3.32
N GLY A 84 28.15 7.69 -3.27
CA GLY A 84 29.59 7.90 -3.47
C GLY A 84 30.04 7.85 -4.94
N SER A 85 29.12 7.59 -5.87
CA SER A 85 29.45 7.51 -7.28
C SER A 85 29.63 8.89 -7.93
N GLU A 86 30.25 8.89 -9.11
CA GLU A 86 30.43 10.09 -9.91
C GLU A 86 29.10 10.78 -10.20
N ILE A 87 29.08 12.11 -10.00
CA ILE A 87 27.95 12.97 -10.32
C ILE A 87 28.10 13.39 -11.78
N LEU A 88 27.20 12.90 -12.63
CA LEU A 88 27.17 13.23 -14.06
C LEU A 88 26.66 14.65 -14.30
N LYS A 89 25.64 15.06 -13.54
CA LYS A 89 24.95 16.36 -13.70
C LYS A 89 24.32 16.78 -12.38
N SER A 90 24.07 18.07 -12.21
CA SER A 90 23.33 18.60 -11.05
C SER A 90 22.24 19.54 -11.52
N TYR A 91 21.02 19.32 -11.04
CA TYR A 91 19.84 20.09 -11.42
C TYR A 91 19.53 21.15 -10.37
N THR A 92 19.49 22.41 -10.80
CA THR A 92 19.07 23.55 -9.98
C THR A 92 17.66 24.04 -10.34
N ASN A 93 17.21 23.73 -11.56
CA ASN A 93 15.88 24.05 -12.02
C ASN A 93 14.85 23.08 -11.43
N VAL A 94 13.80 23.62 -10.80
CA VAL A 94 12.76 22.84 -10.11
C VAL A 94 11.67 22.31 -11.04
N ASP A 95 11.59 22.85 -12.25
CA ASP A 95 10.58 22.48 -13.25
C ASP A 95 11.11 21.44 -14.24
N GLU A 96 12.29 20.89 -13.95
CA GLU A 96 12.81 19.72 -14.65
C GLU A 96 11.88 18.53 -14.53
N TYR A 97 11.79 17.79 -15.63
CA TYR A 97 11.12 16.51 -15.68
C TYR A 97 12.05 15.42 -16.17
N PHE A 98 11.70 14.21 -15.78
CA PHE A 98 12.49 13.01 -16.00
C PHE A 98 11.60 11.91 -16.55
N ILE A 99 12.14 11.05 -17.39
CA ILE A 99 11.46 9.85 -17.86
C ILE A 99 11.94 8.67 -17.03
N PHE A 100 11.02 8.01 -16.34
CA PHE A 100 11.30 6.82 -15.55
C PHE A 100 11.72 5.64 -16.44
N LEU A 101 12.83 4.99 -16.11
CA LEU A 101 13.25 3.75 -16.77
C LEU A 101 13.06 2.53 -15.86
N GLU A 102 13.74 2.53 -14.72
CA GLU A 102 13.75 1.39 -13.80
C GLU A 102 14.02 1.83 -12.36
N ARG A 103 13.72 0.94 -11.42
CA ARG A 103 13.99 1.12 -9.99
C ARG A 103 14.99 0.08 -9.50
N PHE A 104 15.97 0.53 -8.72
CA PHE A 104 16.95 -0.33 -8.09
C PHE A 104 16.81 -0.29 -6.56
N LYS A 105 16.58 -1.46 -5.96
CA LYS A 105 16.48 -1.68 -4.51
C LYS A 105 15.54 -0.71 -3.76
N GLY A 106 14.48 -0.22 -4.41
CA GLY A 106 13.54 0.72 -3.78
C GLY A 106 14.04 2.16 -3.65
N GLN A 107 15.36 2.36 -3.57
CA GLN A 107 16.00 3.63 -3.19
C GLN A 107 16.46 4.46 -4.37
N TRP A 108 16.68 3.85 -5.52
CA TRP A 108 17.24 4.50 -6.68
C TRP A 108 16.34 4.34 -7.89
N ILE A 109 16.25 5.40 -8.67
CA ILE A 109 15.48 5.43 -9.90
C ILE A 109 16.43 5.81 -11.01
N ARG A 110 16.45 4.99 -12.05
CA ARG A 110 17.13 5.34 -13.29
C ARG A 110 16.20 6.18 -14.14
N VAL A 111 16.71 7.30 -14.61
CA VAL A 111 15.94 8.26 -15.40
C VAL A 111 16.70 8.71 -16.62
N VAL A 112 15.95 9.20 -17.61
CA VAL A 112 16.45 10.04 -18.69
C VAL A 112 15.96 11.47 -18.45
N ASP A 113 16.84 12.45 -18.55
CA ASP A 113 16.43 13.86 -18.47
C ASP A 113 15.95 14.41 -19.82
N GLN A 114 15.64 15.70 -19.87
CA GLN A 114 15.12 16.35 -21.09
C GLN A 114 16.18 16.46 -22.20
N ASP A 115 17.46 16.45 -21.83
CA ASP A 115 18.59 16.56 -22.75
C ASP A 115 19.04 15.18 -23.28
N GLY A 116 18.47 14.10 -22.73
CA GLY A 116 18.80 12.71 -23.09
C GLY A 116 19.86 12.07 -22.19
N ASP A 117 20.34 12.76 -21.16
CA ASP A 117 21.30 12.21 -20.21
C ASP A 117 20.63 11.14 -19.35
N THR A 118 21.29 10.00 -19.20
CA THR A 118 20.77 8.87 -18.41
C THR A 118 21.59 8.66 -17.15
N GLY A 119 20.93 8.54 -16.00
CA GLY A 119 21.60 8.27 -14.74
C GLY A 119 20.65 7.91 -13.61
N TRP A 120 21.15 7.96 -12.39
CA TRP A 120 20.45 7.52 -11.18
C TRP A 120 20.14 8.69 -10.26
N ILE A 121 18.89 8.77 -9.80
CA ILE A 121 18.43 9.74 -8.80
C ILE A 121 17.80 8.97 -7.63
N SER A 122 17.97 9.52 -6.42
CA SER A 122 17.31 8.99 -5.23
C SER A 122 15.79 9.02 -5.39
N SER A 123 15.13 7.89 -5.11
CA SER A 123 13.69 7.73 -5.28
C SER A 123 12.85 8.68 -4.42
N TYR A 124 13.41 9.13 -3.30
CA TYR A 124 12.76 10.09 -2.41
C TYR A 124 12.53 11.44 -3.07
N LEU A 125 13.38 11.81 -4.03
CA LEU A 125 13.40 13.15 -4.63
C LEU A 125 12.36 13.34 -5.73
N LEU A 126 11.86 12.24 -6.31
CA LEU A 126 10.99 12.26 -7.47
C LEU A 126 9.58 11.77 -7.14
N ARG A 127 8.61 12.28 -7.89
CA ARG A 127 7.22 11.80 -7.90
C ARG A 127 6.75 11.64 -9.34
N PHE A 128 5.94 10.61 -9.57
CA PHE A 128 5.24 10.46 -10.85
C PHE A 128 4.26 11.60 -11.04
N VAL A 129 4.23 12.14 -12.25
CA VAL A 129 3.18 13.09 -12.65
C VAL A 129 1.93 12.26 -12.95
N PRO A 130 0.81 12.46 -12.25
CA PRO A 130 -0.42 11.76 -12.57
C PRO A 130 -0.81 12.08 -14.03
N GLY A 131 -0.94 11.04 -14.85
CA GLY A 131 -1.48 11.18 -16.20
C GLY A 131 -2.89 11.74 -16.11
N ARG A 132 -3.18 12.80 -16.88
CA ARG A 132 -4.55 13.23 -17.14
C ARG A 132 -5.26 12.21 -18.02
#